data_AF-A3K9U0-F1
#
_entry.id   AF-A3K9U0-F1
#
_cell.length_a   1.000
_cell.length_b   1.000
_cell.length_c   1.000
_cell.angle_alpha   90.00
_cell.angle_beta   90.00
_cell.angle_gamma   90.00
#
_symmetry.space_group_name_H-M   'P 1'
#
loop_
_entity.id
_entity.type
_entity.pdbx_description
1 polymer ?
#
loop_
_entity_poly.entity_id
_entity_poly.type
_entity_poly.pdbx_seq_one_letter_code
_entity_poly.pdbx_strand_id
1 'polypeptide(L)' 'MTEALKARIKALRDEIDNTEGPARAEALDHLEQAVRQLEGRGVPAPAWARKRVEADRDEDLEDQFDNMPI' A
#
# COMPACT_ATOMS: atom_id res chain seq x y z
N MET A 1 -2.38 9.62 -18.42
CA MET A 1 -1.78 8.54 -17.59
C MET A 1 -2.03 8.72 -16.10
N THR A 2 -1.84 9.92 -15.52
CA THR A 2 -2.03 10.16 -14.08
C THR A 2 -3.43 9.80 -13.58
N GLU A 3 -4.48 10.09 -14.37
CA GLU A 3 -5.86 9.74 -14.01
C GLU A 3 -6.12 8.22 -13.98
N ALA A 4 -5.45 7.45 -14.84
CA ALA A 4 -5.51 5.99 -14.80
C ALA A 4 -4.84 5.45 -13.53
N LEU A 5 -3.74 6.08 -13.08
CA LEU A 5 -3.06 5.70 -11.83
C LEU A 5 -3.91 6.02 -10.60
N LYS A 6 -4.57 7.19 -10.59
CA LYS A 6 -5.54 7.54 -9.54
C LYS A 6 -6.73 6.58 -9.51
N ALA A 7 -7.26 6.22 -10.67
CA ALA A 7 -8.32 5.22 -10.77
C ALA A 7 -7.88 3.85 -10.26
N ARG A 8 -6.64 3.43 -10.58
CA ARG A 8 -6.06 2.19 -10.07
C ARG A 8 -5.87 2.23 -8.55
N ILE A 9 -5.35 3.32 -8.00
CA ILE A 9 -5.26 3.50 -6.54
C ILE A 9 -6.64 3.39 -5.89
N LYS A 10 -7.68 3.97 -6.49
CA LYS A 10 -9.04 3.85 -5.97
C LYS A 10 -9.56 2.41 -6.04
N ALA A 11 -9.31 1.69 -7.13
CA ALA A 11 -9.70 0.28 -7.26
C ALA A 11 -8.96 -0.61 -6.24
N LEU A 12 -7.67 -0.36 -6.03
CA LEU A 12 -6.86 -1.07 -5.03
C LEU A 12 -7.39 -0.84 -3.62
N ARG A 13 -7.98 0.32 -3.33
CA ARG A 13 -8.66 0.54 -2.04
C ARG A 13 -9.78 -0.46 -1.83
N ASP A 14 -10.67 -0.58 -2.80
CA ASP A 14 -11.81 -1.48 -2.72
C ASP A 14 -11.32 -2.94 -2.64
N GLU A 15 -10.27 -3.28 -3.37
CA GLU A 15 -9.65 -4.61 -3.31
C GLU A 15 -9.07 -4.92 -1.93
N ILE A 16 -8.27 -4.01 -1.35
CA ILE A 16 -7.71 -4.17 0.01
C ILE A 16 -8.80 -4.27 1.07
N ASP A 17 -9.88 -3.51 0.94
CA ASP A 17 -10.98 -3.51 1.90
C ASP A 17 -11.90 -4.75 1.75
N ASN A 18 -11.85 -5.48 0.62
CA ASN A 18 -12.64 -6.69 0.35
C ASN A 18 -11.80 -7.99 0.30
N THR A 19 -10.48 -7.91 0.47
CA THR A 19 -9.58 -9.07 0.47
C THR A 19 -8.88 -9.20 1.81
N GLU A 20 -8.47 -10.42 2.14
CA GLU A 20 -7.75 -10.74 3.38
C GLU A 20 -6.55 -11.65 3.07
N GLY A 21 -5.63 -11.75 4.04
CA GLY A 21 -4.46 -12.62 3.95
C GLY A 21 -3.54 -12.26 2.78
N PRO A 22 -2.99 -13.25 2.06
CA PRO A 22 -2.00 -13.02 1.00
C PRO A 22 -2.48 -12.11 -0.14
N ALA A 23 -3.77 -12.19 -0.49
CA ALA A 23 -4.34 -11.34 -1.55
C ALA A 23 -4.37 -9.86 -1.14
N ARG A 24 -4.64 -9.58 0.15
CA ARG A 24 -4.57 -8.23 0.69
C ARG A 24 -3.15 -7.69 0.68
N ALA A 25 -2.17 -8.51 1.05
CA ALA A 25 -0.75 -8.15 1.02
C ALA A 25 -0.31 -7.79 -0.41
N GLU A 26 -0.66 -8.61 -1.41
CA GLU A 26 -0.37 -8.32 -2.82
C GLU A 26 -1.04 -7.00 -3.29
N ALA A 27 -2.27 -6.73 -2.87
CA ALA A 27 -2.96 -5.50 -3.19
C ALA A 27 -2.30 -4.27 -2.52
N LEU A 28 -1.75 -4.41 -1.31
CA LEU A 28 -0.99 -3.37 -0.62
C LEU A 28 0.35 -3.10 -1.29
N ASP A 29 1.07 -4.13 -1.74
CA ASP A 29 2.27 -4.00 -2.56
C ASP A 29 2.00 -3.21 -3.86
N HIS A 30 0.90 -3.54 -4.53
CA HIS A 30 0.47 -2.82 -5.73
C HIS A 30 0.08 -1.37 -5.42
N LEU A 31 -0.51 -1.10 -4.25
CA LEU A 31 -0.82 0.25 -3.78
C LEU A 31 0.47 1.05 -3.56
N GLU A 32 1.47 0.46 -2.90
CA GLU A 32 2.77 1.08 -2.69
C GLU A 32 3.43 1.47 -4.01
N GLN A 33 3.48 0.55 -4.98
CA GLN A 33 4.07 0.83 -6.29
C GLN A 33 3.35 1.97 -7.01
N ALA A 34 2.01 2.01 -6.95
CA ALA A 34 1.22 3.05 -7.56
C ALA A 34 1.43 4.42 -6.89
N VAL A 35 1.54 4.46 -5.56
CA VAL A 35 1.87 5.67 -4.79
C VAL A 35 3.23 6.21 -5.19
N ARG A 36 4.28 5.37 -5.18
CA ARG A 36 5.64 5.76 -5.59
C ARG A 36 5.70 6.28 -7.02
N GLN A 37 4.95 5.65 -7.94
CA GLN A 37 4.88 6.12 -9.33
C GLN A 37 4.18 7.47 -9.48
N LEU A 38 3.16 7.78 -8.66
CA LEU A 38 2.51 9.09 -8.65
C LEU A 38 3.47 10.16 -8.13
N GLU A 39 4.12 9.88 -7.00
CA GLU A 39 5.07 10.80 -6.36
C GLU A 39 6.30 11.04 -7.22
N GLY A 40 6.84 10.01 -7.87
CA GLY A 40 7.95 10.12 -8.82
C GLY A 40 7.63 10.96 -10.06
N ARG A 41 6.34 11.20 -10.35
CA ARG A 41 5.87 12.11 -11.39
C ARG A 41 5.59 13.53 -10.88
N GLY A 42 5.88 13.81 -9.61
CA GLY A 42 5.61 15.09 -8.95
C GLY A 42 4.14 15.29 -8.58
N VAL A 43 3.32 14.24 -8.60
CA VAL A 43 1.91 14.31 -8.25
C VAL A 43 1.73 13.67 -6.86
N PRO A 44 1.19 14.40 -5.88
CA PRO A 44 1.00 13.84 -4.55
C PRO A 44 -0.02 12.71 -4.59
N ALA A 45 0.34 11.57 -3.98
CA ALA A 45 -0.59 10.49 -3.75
C ALA A 45 -1.65 10.87 -2.71
N PRO A 46 -2.84 10.23 -2.73
CA PRO A 46 -3.86 10.46 -1.70
C PRO A 46 -3.35 10.12 -0.30
N ALA A 47 -3.67 10.96 0.69
CA ALA A 47 -3.19 10.79 2.07
C ALA A 47 -3.58 9.44 2.69
N TRP A 48 -4.77 8.92 2.36
CA TRP A 48 -5.21 7.61 2.84
C TRP A 48 -4.35 6.46 2.28
N ALA A 49 -3.87 6.58 1.03
CA ALA A 49 -3.08 5.54 0.38
C ALA A 49 -1.69 5.47 1.02
N ARG A 50 -1.08 6.64 1.28
CA ARG A 50 0.21 6.72 1.97
C ARG A 50 0.13 6.14 3.38
N LYS A 51 -0.90 6.51 4.15
CA LYS A 51 -1.13 5.95 5.49
C LYS A 51 -1.31 4.44 5.49
N ARG A 52 -1.95 3.87 4.46
CA ARG A 52 -2.17 2.42 4.34
C ARG A 52 -0.84 1.69 4.13
N VAL A 53 0.02 2.22 3.25
CA VAL A 53 1.35 1.69 2.95
C VAL A 53 2.29 1.84 4.15
N GLU A 54 2.21 2.95 4.87
CA GLU A 54 2.97 3.14 6.12
C GLU A 54 2.56 2.13 7.18
N ALA A 55 1.24 1.94 7.40
CA ALA A 55 0.74 0.99 8.38
C ALA A 55 1.14 -0.47 8.08
N ASP A 56 1.10 -0.88 6.81
CA ASP A 56 1.49 -2.22 6.37
C ASP A 56 2.98 -2.49 6.62
N ARG A 57 3.84 -1.49 6.38
CA ARG A 57 5.27 -1.57 6.67
C ARG A 57 5.59 -1.64 8.16
N ASP A 58 4.82 -0.93 8.98
CA ASP A 58 4.98 -0.98 10.43
C ASP A 58 4.57 -2.38 10.96
N GLU A 59 3.51 -2.99 10.40
CA GLU A 59 3.07 -4.35 10.72
C GLU A 59 4.13 -5.41 10.34
N ASP A 60 4.71 -5.30 9.14
CA ASP A 60 5.83 -6.14 8.70
C ASP A 60 7.09 -6.01 9.58
N LEU A 61 7.32 -4.84 10.19
CA LEU A 61 8.44 -4.62 11.09
C LEU A 61 8.17 -5.25 12.47
N GLU A 62 6.96 -5.12 13.00
CA GLU A 62 6.57 -5.73 14.28
C GLU A 62 6.68 -7.26 14.24
N ASP A 63 6.24 -7.90 13.15
CA ASP A 63 6.37 -9.36 12.96
C ASP A 63 7.84 -9.83 12.90
N GLN A 64 8.78 -8.97 12.48
CA GLN A 64 10.20 -9.30 12.43
C GLN A 64 10.91 -9.17 13.78
N PHE A 65 10.42 -8.33 14.70
CA PHE A 65 11.02 -8.15 16.03
C PHE A 65 10.63 -9.26 17.01
N ASP A 66 9.47 -9.90 16.85
CA ASP A 66 9.00 -11.00 17.71
C ASP A 66 9.78 -12.32 17.53
N ASN A 67 10.68 -12.38 16.54
CA ASN A 67 11.49 -13.57 16.24
C ASN A 67 12.94 -13.50 16.75
N MET A 68 13.28 -12.51 17.59
CA MET A 68 14.56 -12.50 18.31
C MET A 68 14.49 -13.37 19.57
N PRO A 69 15.20 -14.52 19.64
CA PRO A 69 15.33 -15.24 20.90
C PRO A 69 16.14 -14.39 21.89
N ILE A 70 15.58 -14.19 23.08
CA ILE A 70 16.32 -13.73 24.27
C ILE A 70 17.36 -14.77 24.69
#